data_AF-A0A9X0BS60-F1
#
_entry.id   AF-A0A9X0BS60-F1
#
_cell.length_a   1.000
_cell.length_b   1.000
_cell.length_c   1.000
_cell.angle_alpha   90.00
_cell.angle_beta   90.00
_cell.angle_gamma   90.00
#
_symmetry.space_group_name_H-M   'P 1'
#
loop_
_entity.id
_entity.type
_entity.pdbx_description
1 polymer ?
#
loop_
_entity_poly.entity_id
_entity_poly.type
_entity_poly.pdbx_seq_one_letter_code
_entity_poly.pdbx_strand_id
1 'polypeptide(L)'
;MTTGTDELVNAEILSAELIRLRISGYSGHANEEQDTTQHTLDEFIESTLQPALAAQQTLERIDSEHPFFDRAKELCEKHDWPIERFENFQRLLCGTRTFPCILLLNPKNDLLPFDKMVDQTPTLAWLADILHDIGLGLDDVIIMDLFPMLTDEWLDEHPAERGKVISEMFKLTLDFIREFKLPTILSCQCFRPFQHERWGSFNHGMLQKLCSRMDRAQRQMVSGFSFENHYIHSVSAFHPAKFLRKDEDNKLELKELLCSTFRSLFEPCAAWRNKYSMKLEKSLDEKSQSIKSLIEQLQQSKAEYDEILMRRRLLCMSRNRGHSITAEPRDNRKKGGELIAELWSTKTPEKSLHDLKDLVKREYPWIS
;
A
#
# COMPACT_ATOMS: atom_id res chain seq x y z
N MET A 1 36.31 -24.37 4.92
CA MET A 1 35.07 -24.50 4.13
C MET A 1 34.31 -23.20 4.29
N THR A 2 34.48 -22.30 3.34
CA THR A 2 33.98 -20.91 3.34
C THR A 2 33.19 -20.71 2.06
N THR A 3 31.88 -20.59 2.17
CA THR A 3 30.97 -20.20 1.08
C THR A 3 29.94 -19.27 1.69
N GLY A 4 30.03 -17.97 1.40
CA GLY A 4 29.08 -17.01 1.97
C GLY A 4 29.33 -15.53 1.64
N THR A 5 30.02 -15.21 0.54
CA THR A 5 30.29 -13.81 0.18
C THR A 5 30.06 -13.47 -1.29
N ASP A 6 29.82 -14.43 -2.18
CA ASP A 6 29.81 -14.16 -3.63
C ASP A 6 28.43 -13.78 -4.20
N GLU A 7 27.32 -14.03 -3.49
CA GLU A 7 25.97 -13.69 -3.99
C GLU A 7 25.52 -12.26 -3.66
N LEU A 8 25.98 -11.69 -2.53
CA LEU A 8 25.66 -10.31 -2.15
C LEU A 8 26.46 -9.27 -2.96
N VAL A 9 27.69 -9.62 -3.33
CA VAL A 9 28.56 -8.75 -4.13
C VAL A 9 28.07 -8.64 -5.59
N ASN A 10 27.45 -9.68 -6.13
CA ASN A 10 26.92 -9.64 -7.51
C ASN A 10 25.64 -8.80 -7.66
N ALA A 11 24.79 -8.71 -6.64
CA ALA A 11 23.58 -7.89 -6.69
C ALA A 11 23.88 -6.38 -6.57
N GLU A 12 24.88 -6.00 -5.77
CA GLU A 12 25.32 -4.61 -5.65
C GLU A 12 26.13 -4.14 -6.86
N ILE A 13 26.91 -5.03 -7.49
CA ILE A 13 27.64 -4.71 -8.72
C ILE A 13 26.68 -4.47 -9.89
N LEU A 14 25.63 -5.29 -10.06
CA LEU A 14 24.63 -5.07 -11.12
C LEU A 14 23.84 -3.76 -10.93
N SER A 15 23.58 -3.36 -9.68
CA SER A 15 22.95 -2.07 -9.36
C SER A 15 23.87 -0.88 -9.65
N ALA A 16 25.16 -1.00 -9.31
CA ALA A 16 26.15 0.07 -9.54
C ALA A 16 26.53 0.22 -11.02
N GLU A 17 26.50 -0.85 -11.81
CA GLU A 17 26.85 -0.85 -13.24
C GLU A 17 25.72 -0.29 -14.12
N LEU A 18 24.45 -0.50 -13.72
CA LEU A 18 23.29 0.19 -14.28
C LEU A 18 23.27 1.69 -13.98
N ILE A 19 23.82 2.10 -12.83
CA ILE A 19 23.95 3.53 -12.47
C ILE A 19 25.14 4.19 -13.19
N ARG A 20 26.26 3.48 -13.41
CA ARG A 20 27.45 4.02 -14.10
C ARG A 20 27.24 4.24 -15.59
N LEU A 21 26.41 3.44 -16.27
CA LEU A 21 26.11 3.62 -17.70
C LEU A 21 25.23 4.85 -18.01
N ARG A 22 24.70 5.57 -17.01
CA ARG A 22 23.82 6.73 -17.19
C ARG A 22 24.45 8.09 -16.86
N ILE A 23 25.71 8.15 -16.40
CA ILE A 23 26.34 9.39 -15.90
C ILE A 23 27.45 9.93 -16.84
N SER A 24 27.61 9.42 -18.07
CA SER A 24 28.47 10.09 -19.06
C SER A 24 27.66 11.01 -19.98
N GLY A 25 27.46 12.26 -19.58
CA GLY A 25 26.91 13.27 -20.48
C GLY A 25 26.34 14.52 -19.82
N TYR A 26 27.09 15.17 -18.93
CA TYR A 26 26.72 16.52 -18.47
C TYR A 26 27.54 17.56 -19.24
N SER A 27 26.94 18.15 -20.28
CA SER A 27 27.34 19.47 -20.76
C SER A 27 26.19 20.15 -21.51
N GLY A 28 25.63 21.19 -20.89
CA GLY A 28 25.11 22.39 -21.55
C GLY A 28 23.87 22.24 -22.43
N HIS A 29 22.73 22.69 -21.91
CA HIS A 29 21.57 23.22 -22.65
C HIS A 29 21.04 22.39 -23.84
N ALA A 30 20.07 21.49 -23.61
CA ALA A 30 19.17 20.98 -24.66
C ALA A 30 17.92 20.28 -24.07
N ASN A 31 16.77 20.48 -24.72
CA ASN A 31 15.53 19.69 -24.69
C ASN A 31 15.40 18.55 -23.66
N GLU A 32 14.49 18.70 -22.69
CA GLU A 32 13.95 17.60 -21.87
C GLU A 32 13.00 16.68 -22.67
N GLU A 33 13.39 16.26 -23.87
CA GLU A 33 12.74 15.22 -24.66
C GLU A 33 13.73 14.07 -24.87
N GLN A 34 13.99 13.26 -23.85
CA GLN A 34 14.61 11.94 -24.04
C GLN A 34 14.45 11.06 -22.80
N ASP A 35 13.38 10.27 -22.81
CA ASP A 35 13.36 8.84 -22.45
C ASP A 35 11.89 8.38 -22.36
N THR A 36 11.17 8.36 -23.49
CA THR A 36 9.92 7.60 -23.60
C THR A 36 10.23 6.27 -24.26
N THR A 37 10.62 5.27 -23.48
CA THR A 37 10.49 3.90 -23.97
C THR A 37 9.00 3.63 -24.16
N GLN A 38 8.65 3.02 -25.28
CA GLN A 38 7.28 2.67 -25.61
C GLN A 38 7.19 1.16 -25.69
N HIS A 39 6.25 0.60 -24.93
CA HIS A 39 5.97 -0.83 -24.87
C HIS A 39 4.48 -1.05 -25.10
N THR A 40 4.13 -2.23 -25.58
CA THR A 40 2.74 -2.69 -25.47
C THR A 40 2.43 -3.02 -24.01
N LEU A 41 1.14 -3.07 -23.65
CA LEU A 41 0.73 -3.49 -22.31
C LEU A 41 1.27 -4.88 -21.98
N ASP A 42 1.12 -5.85 -22.88
CA ASP A 42 1.57 -7.22 -22.65
C ASP A 42 3.08 -7.31 -22.39
N GLU A 43 3.90 -6.63 -23.20
CA GLU A 43 5.35 -6.54 -22.97
C GLU A 43 5.68 -5.97 -21.59
N PHE A 44 4.96 -4.93 -21.15
CA PHE A 44 5.14 -4.33 -19.84
C PHE A 44 4.74 -5.30 -18.71
N ILE A 45 3.63 -6.03 -18.87
CA ILE A 45 3.17 -7.01 -17.88
C ILE A 45 4.24 -8.10 -17.67
N GLU A 46 4.76 -8.67 -18.77
CA GLU A 46 5.73 -9.76 -18.74
C GLU A 46 7.10 -9.30 -18.22
N SER A 47 7.60 -8.17 -18.73
CA SER A 47 8.97 -7.72 -18.44
C SER A 47 9.11 -6.97 -17.11
N THR A 48 8.04 -6.35 -16.61
CA THR A 48 8.12 -5.40 -15.50
C THR A 48 7.14 -5.71 -14.37
N LEU A 49 5.83 -5.76 -14.64
CA LEU A 49 4.83 -5.87 -13.56
C LEU A 49 4.90 -7.21 -12.84
N GLN A 50 4.85 -8.32 -13.57
CA GLN A 50 4.86 -9.65 -12.96
C GLN A 50 6.16 -9.92 -12.18
N PRO A 51 7.37 -9.61 -12.71
CA PRO A 51 8.59 -9.71 -11.92
C PRO A 51 8.58 -8.85 -10.65
N ALA A 52 8.07 -7.62 -10.71
CA ALA A 52 7.97 -6.75 -9.53
C ALA A 52 7.04 -7.34 -8.46
N LEU A 53 5.88 -7.86 -8.86
CA LEU A 53 4.96 -8.56 -7.95
C LEU A 53 5.61 -9.83 -7.38
N ALA A 54 6.32 -10.61 -8.19
CA ALA A 54 6.98 -11.83 -7.72
C ALA A 54 8.09 -11.54 -6.69
N ALA A 55 8.80 -10.42 -6.83
CA ALA A 55 9.82 -9.96 -5.89
C ALA A 55 9.23 -9.36 -4.60
N GLN A 56 7.97 -8.94 -4.62
CA GLN A 56 7.30 -8.33 -3.48
C GLN A 56 7.07 -9.34 -2.34
N GLN A 57 7.49 -8.96 -1.13
CA GLN A 57 7.38 -9.82 0.06
C GLN A 57 6.25 -9.40 1.01
N THR A 58 5.85 -8.13 0.97
CA THR A 58 4.91 -7.51 1.91
C THR A 58 3.87 -6.69 1.17
N LEU A 59 2.64 -6.66 1.69
CA LEU A 59 1.60 -5.77 1.19
C LEU A 59 1.84 -4.37 1.78
N GLU A 60 2.34 -3.44 0.97
CA GLU A 60 2.65 -2.07 1.39
C GLU A 60 1.49 -1.15 1.09
N ARG A 61 0.58 -1.00 2.06
CA ARG A 61 -0.51 -0.02 1.99
C ARG A 61 -0.01 1.36 2.43
N ILE A 62 -0.56 2.41 1.83
CA ILE A 62 -0.35 3.78 2.31
C ILE A 62 -1.12 3.97 3.62
N ASP A 63 -0.43 4.45 4.65
CA ASP A 63 -1.00 4.73 5.96
C ASP A 63 -1.79 6.04 5.92
N SER A 64 -3.04 6.02 6.37
CA SER A 64 -3.87 7.22 6.49
C SER A 64 -3.27 8.26 7.43
N GLU A 65 -2.45 7.86 8.39
CA GLU A 65 -1.77 8.77 9.32
C GLU A 65 -0.45 9.34 8.77
N HIS A 66 -0.12 9.09 7.49
CA HIS A 66 1.11 9.59 6.89
C HIS A 66 1.14 11.14 6.85
N PRO A 67 2.27 11.81 7.18
CA PRO A 67 2.38 13.27 7.20
C PRO A 67 2.05 13.99 5.89
N PHE A 68 2.04 13.28 4.76
CA PHE A 68 1.53 13.80 3.48
C PHE A 68 0.09 14.30 3.62
N PHE A 69 -0.75 13.58 4.38
CA PHE A 69 -2.16 13.91 4.54
C PHE A 69 -2.40 15.14 5.41
N ASP A 70 -1.50 15.46 6.35
CA ASP A 70 -1.57 16.70 7.12
C ASP A 70 -1.52 17.92 6.18
N ARG A 71 -0.60 17.89 5.20
CA ARG A 71 -0.50 18.96 4.21
C ARG A 71 -1.72 19.05 3.28
N ALA A 72 -2.30 17.91 2.90
CA ALA A 72 -3.53 17.90 2.12
C ALA A 72 -4.70 18.50 2.91
N LYS A 73 -4.77 18.20 4.21
CA LYS A 73 -5.76 18.76 5.12
C LYS A 73 -5.59 20.27 5.30
N GLU A 74 -4.36 20.76 5.47
CA GLU A 74 -4.06 22.20 5.53
C GLU A 74 -4.52 22.94 4.27
N LEU A 75 -4.38 22.32 3.09
CA LEU A 75 -4.91 22.89 1.84
C LEU A 75 -6.43 22.91 1.81
N CYS A 76 -7.09 21.86 2.31
CA CYS A 76 -8.54 21.80 2.44
C CYS A 76 -9.06 22.92 3.35
N GLU A 77 -8.41 23.12 4.51
CA GLU A 77 -8.73 24.19 5.47
C GLU A 77 -8.47 25.59 4.88
N LYS A 78 -7.36 25.77 4.16
CA LYS A 78 -7.01 27.05 3.52
C LYS A 78 -8.06 27.53 2.50
N HIS A 79 -8.74 26.61 1.83
CA HIS A 79 -9.75 26.91 0.82
C HIS A 79 -11.19 26.78 1.35
N ASP A 80 -11.35 26.70 2.68
CA ASP A 80 -12.65 26.55 3.37
C ASP A 80 -13.50 25.38 2.83
N TRP A 81 -12.83 24.29 2.44
CA TRP A 81 -13.51 23.10 1.93
C TRP A 81 -13.97 22.17 3.06
N PRO A 82 -15.15 21.53 2.93
CA PRO A 82 -15.64 20.57 3.92
C PRO A 82 -14.68 19.41 4.15
N ILE A 83 -14.59 18.93 5.39
CA ILE A 83 -13.63 17.88 5.77
C ILE A 83 -13.88 16.55 5.04
N GLU A 84 -15.14 16.28 4.67
CA GLU A 84 -15.56 15.09 3.92
C GLU A 84 -14.81 14.97 2.58
N ARG A 85 -14.48 16.11 1.96
CA ARG A 85 -13.67 16.15 0.73
C ARG A 85 -12.27 15.60 0.96
N PHE A 86 -11.65 15.99 2.07
CA PHE A 86 -10.35 15.48 2.46
C PHE A 86 -10.41 13.99 2.85
N GLU A 87 -11.43 13.57 3.61
CA GLU A 87 -11.61 12.16 4.01
C GLU A 87 -11.76 11.24 2.79
N ASN A 88 -12.56 11.65 1.80
CA ASN A 88 -12.72 10.93 0.54
C ASN A 88 -11.40 10.86 -0.24
N PHE A 89 -10.70 11.99 -0.36
CA PHE A 89 -9.37 12.05 -0.98
C PHE A 89 -8.37 11.11 -0.29
N GLN A 90 -8.28 11.13 1.04
CA GLN A 90 -7.39 10.29 1.82
C GLN A 90 -7.71 8.80 1.61
N ARG A 91 -8.99 8.42 1.70
CA ARG A 91 -9.41 7.02 1.55
C ARG A 91 -9.07 6.45 0.18
N LEU A 92 -9.32 7.22 -0.91
CA LEU A 92 -8.96 6.80 -2.26
C LEU A 92 -7.44 6.60 -2.46
N LEU A 93 -6.61 7.29 -1.69
CA LEU A 93 -5.14 7.18 -1.78
C LEU A 93 -4.53 6.09 -0.88
N CYS A 94 -5.27 5.53 0.09
CA CYS A 94 -4.75 4.54 1.05
C CYS A 94 -4.65 3.10 0.51
N GLY A 95 -4.51 2.95 -0.81
CA GLY A 95 -4.34 1.67 -1.50
C GLY A 95 -2.93 1.07 -1.36
N THR A 96 -2.69 -0.01 -2.10
CA THR A 96 -1.38 -0.70 -2.14
C THR A 96 -0.40 0.05 -3.04
N ARG A 97 0.69 0.54 -2.47
CA ARG A 97 1.71 1.39 -3.13
C ARG A 97 2.37 0.73 -4.34
N THR A 98 2.55 -0.59 -4.31
CA THR A 98 3.22 -1.34 -5.38
C THR A 98 2.27 -1.74 -6.50
N PHE A 99 0.95 -1.58 -6.32
CA PHE A 99 -0.02 -1.83 -7.38
C PHE A 99 -0.08 -0.61 -8.31
N PRO A 100 -0.50 -0.81 -9.58
CA PRO A 100 -0.72 0.30 -10.49
C PRO A 100 -1.75 1.29 -9.93
N CYS A 101 -1.38 2.57 -9.87
CA CYS A 101 -2.27 3.65 -9.45
C CYS A 101 -3.24 4.01 -10.58
N ILE A 102 -4.52 4.20 -10.29
CA ILE A 102 -5.49 4.72 -11.26
C ILE A 102 -5.47 6.24 -11.19
N LEU A 103 -5.23 6.91 -12.31
CA LEU A 103 -5.20 8.36 -12.39
C LEU A 103 -6.42 8.89 -13.15
N LEU A 104 -7.29 9.59 -12.43
CA LEU A 104 -8.47 10.29 -12.93
C LEU A 104 -8.16 11.79 -13.10
N LEU A 105 -9.14 12.56 -13.56
CA LEU A 105 -8.95 14.00 -13.80
C LEU A 105 -9.16 14.81 -12.52
N ASN A 106 -10.36 14.74 -11.96
CA ASN A 106 -10.82 15.52 -10.84
C ASN A 106 -12.04 14.84 -10.20
N PRO A 107 -12.30 15.11 -8.91
CA PRO A 107 -13.36 14.41 -8.19
C PRO A 107 -14.75 14.92 -8.58
N LYS A 108 -15.76 14.10 -8.26
CA LYS A 108 -17.18 14.45 -8.34
C LYS A 108 -17.92 13.92 -7.12
N ASN A 109 -18.88 14.70 -6.63
CA ASN A 109 -19.69 14.39 -5.44
C ASN A 109 -18.84 14.18 -4.17
N ASP A 110 -17.69 14.85 -4.07
CA ASP A 110 -16.71 14.66 -3.00
C ASP A 110 -17.14 15.18 -1.62
N LEU A 111 -18.29 15.85 -1.55
CA LEU A 111 -18.94 16.26 -0.32
C LEU A 111 -19.85 15.18 0.28
N LEU A 112 -20.11 14.10 -0.45
CA LEU A 112 -20.91 12.98 0.05
C LEU A 112 -20.07 12.06 0.92
N PRO A 113 -20.67 11.36 1.91
CA PRO A 113 -20.03 10.22 2.55
C PRO A 113 -19.53 9.21 1.50
N PHE A 114 -18.36 8.61 1.73
CA PHE A 114 -17.65 7.82 0.74
C PHE A 114 -18.51 6.83 -0.05
N ASP A 115 -19.29 5.99 0.63
CA ASP A 115 -20.11 4.98 -0.04
C ASP A 115 -21.15 5.62 -0.98
N LYS A 116 -21.74 6.74 -0.56
CA LYS A 116 -22.66 7.52 -1.42
C LYS A 116 -21.93 8.23 -2.57
N MET A 117 -20.69 8.70 -2.35
CA MET A 117 -19.86 9.27 -3.41
C MET A 117 -19.59 8.20 -4.49
N VAL A 118 -19.22 6.98 -4.08
CA VAL A 118 -18.99 5.86 -4.99
C VAL A 118 -20.25 5.54 -5.79
N ASP A 119 -21.39 5.37 -5.12
CA ASP A 119 -22.67 5.03 -5.76
C ASP A 119 -23.15 6.11 -6.75
N GLN A 120 -22.93 7.39 -6.42
CA GLN A 120 -23.45 8.51 -7.21
C GLN A 120 -22.46 9.03 -8.26
N THR A 121 -21.23 8.53 -8.27
CA THR A 121 -20.22 8.87 -9.27
C THR A 121 -20.06 7.69 -10.23
N PRO A 122 -20.63 7.74 -11.45
CA PRO A 122 -20.64 6.59 -12.37
C PRO A 122 -19.27 5.98 -12.67
N THR A 123 -18.22 6.81 -12.64
CA THR A 123 -16.84 6.36 -12.80
C THR A 123 -16.36 5.54 -11.60
N LEU A 124 -16.61 5.98 -10.36
CA LEU A 124 -16.22 5.23 -9.17
C LEU A 124 -17.05 3.95 -9.01
N ALA A 125 -18.36 4.01 -9.28
CA ALA A 125 -19.21 2.82 -9.30
C ALA A 125 -18.68 1.78 -10.31
N TRP A 126 -18.36 2.21 -11.54
CA TRP A 126 -17.78 1.30 -12.54
C TRP A 126 -16.42 0.75 -12.12
N LEU A 127 -15.57 1.57 -11.48
CA LEU A 127 -14.28 1.12 -10.95
C LEU A 127 -14.47 0.08 -9.83
N ALA A 128 -15.44 0.29 -8.94
CA ALA A 128 -15.78 -0.66 -7.89
C ALA A 128 -16.21 -2.00 -8.49
N ASP A 129 -17.11 -1.97 -9.49
CA ASP A 129 -17.59 -3.18 -10.17
C ASP A 129 -16.46 -3.96 -10.85
N ILE A 130 -15.64 -3.30 -11.68
CA ILE A 130 -14.58 -3.99 -12.43
C ILE A 130 -13.46 -4.50 -11.51
N LEU A 131 -13.10 -3.75 -10.46
CA LEU A 131 -12.13 -4.23 -9.48
C LEU A 131 -12.70 -5.40 -8.69
N HIS A 132 -13.98 -5.33 -8.29
CA HIS A 132 -14.64 -6.42 -7.57
C HIS A 132 -14.65 -7.71 -8.40
N ASP A 133 -14.97 -7.62 -9.69
CA ASP A 133 -14.92 -8.76 -10.63
C ASP A 133 -13.50 -9.37 -10.71
N ILE A 134 -12.46 -8.55 -10.61
CA ILE A 134 -11.05 -8.99 -10.58
C ILE A 134 -10.65 -9.55 -9.20
N GLY A 135 -11.48 -9.33 -8.18
CA GLY A 135 -11.24 -9.73 -6.81
C GLY A 135 -10.52 -8.67 -5.98
N LEU A 136 -10.49 -7.40 -6.38
CA LEU A 136 -9.97 -6.27 -5.61
C LEU A 136 -11.12 -5.35 -5.15
N GLY A 137 -10.91 -4.58 -4.09
CA GLY A 137 -11.76 -3.47 -3.70
C GLY A 137 -11.14 -2.12 -4.09
N LEU A 138 -11.93 -1.05 -4.00
CA LEU A 138 -11.40 0.32 -4.16
C LEU A 138 -10.30 0.60 -3.14
N ASP A 139 -10.47 0.15 -1.90
CA ASP A 139 -9.49 0.33 -0.83
C ASP A 139 -8.17 -0.44 -1.07
N ASP A 140 -8.07 -1.32 -2.07
CA ASP A 140 -6.82 -2.05 -2.37
C ASP A 140 -5.90 -1.30 -3.36
N VAL A 141 -6.45 -0.35 -4.12
CA VAL A 141 -5.78 0.32 -5.23
C VAL A 141 -5.77 1.83 -4.97
N ILE A 142 -4.66 2.48 -5.29
CA ILE A 142 -4.60 3.93 -5.21
C ILE A 142 -5.41 4.52 -6.36
N ILE A 143 -6.41 5.33 -6.05
CA ILE A 143 -7.18 6.11 -7.00
C ILE A 143 -6.87 7.58 -6.74
N MET A 144 -6.19 8.20 -7.70
CA MET A 144 -5.71 9.56 -7.59
C MET A 144 -6.34 10.43 -8.66
N ASP A 145 -6.69 11.66 -8.32
CA ASP A 145 -7.06 12.68 -9.30
C ASP A 145 -5.83 13.53 -9.69
N LEU A 146 -5.79 13.97 -10.95
CA LEU A 146 -4.79 14.91 -11.43
C LEU A 146 -4.92 16.28 -10.76
N PHE A 147 -6.15 16.66 -10.42
CA PHE A 147 -6.52 17.85 -9.67
C PHE A 147 -7.40 17.43 -8.49
N PRO A 148 -6.79 16.92 -7.40
CA PRO A 148 -7.54 16.42 -6.25
C PRO A 148 -8.34 17.52 -5.57
N MET A 149 -9.47 17.15 -4.95
CA MET A 149 -10.34 18.05 -4.17
C MET A 149 -10.92 19.26 -4.97
N LEU A 150 -10.74 19.29 -6.30
CA LEU A 150 -11.13 20.40 -7.15
C LEU A 150 -12.24 19.99 -8.13
N THR A 151 -13.48 20.23 -7.75
CA THR A 151 -14.63 19.86 -8.59
C THR A 151 -14.86 20.83 -9.74
N ASP A 152 -15.60 20.36 -10.74
CA ASP A 152 -16.07 21.21 -11.84
C ASP A 152 -16.95 22.35 -11.33
N GLU A 153 -17.83 22.11 -10.35
CA GLU A 153 -18.70 23.14 -9.78
C GLU A 153 -17.89 24.26 -9.11
N TRP A 154 -16.87 23.89 -8.32
CA TRP A 154 -16.02 24.89 -7.66
C TRP A 154 -15.28 25.77 -8.68
N LEU A 155 -14.76 25.17 -9.75
CA LEU A 155 -14.11 25.91 -10.84
C LEU A 155 -15.08 26.89 -11.51
N ASP A 156 -16.31 26.47 -11.77
CA ASP A 156 -17.33 27.32 -12.39
C ASP A 156 -17.71 28.51 -11.50
N GLU A 157 -17.77 28.32 -10.18
CA GLU A 157 -18.09 29.36 -9.19
C GLU A 157 -16.94 30.34 -8.90
N HIS A 158 -15.67 29.94 -9.05
CA HIS A 158 -14.50 30.71 -8.64
C HIS A 158 -13.51 31.03 -9.79
N PRO A 159 -13.95 31.68 -10.89
CA PRO A 159 -13.13 31.88 -12.09
C PRO A 159 -11.83 32.66 -11.85
N ALA A 160 -11.83 33.62 -10.91
CA ALA A 160 -10.68 34.44 -10.59
C ALA A 160 -9.56 33.66 -9.84
N GLU A 161 -9.91 32.55 -9.19
CA GLU A 161 -9.00 31.80 -8.31
C GLU A 161 -8.41 30.55 -8.98
N ARG A 162 -9.01 30.12 -10.10
CA ARG A 162 -8.65 28.90 -10.85
C ARG A 162 -7.14 28.71 -11.00
N GLY A 163 -6.43 29.70 -11.52
CA GLY A 163 -5.00 29.56 -11.84
C GLY A 163 -4.14 29.22 -10.62
N LYS A 164 -4.46 29.81 -9.46
CA LYS A 164 -3.75 29.54 -8.20
C LYS A 164 -4.11 28.15 -7.67
N VAL A 165 -5.40 27.85 -7.56
CA VAL A 165 -5.86 26.59 -6.93
C VAL A 165 -5.54 25.36 -7.78
N ILE A 166 -5.67 25.45 -9.12
CA ILE A 166 -5.23 24.39 -10.04
C ILE A 166 -3.75 24.07 -9.84
N SER A 167 -2.90 25.09 -9.73
CA SER A 167 -1.46 24.90 -9.52
C SER A 167 -1.16 24.25 -8.16
N GLU A 168 -1.88 24.64 -7.11
CA GLU A 168 -1.74 24.06 -5.77
C GLU A 168 -2.17 22.58 -5.73
N MET A 169 -3.30 22.25 -6.35
CA MET A 169 -3.82 20.87 -6.40
C MET A 169 -2.94 19.97 -7.26
N PHE A 170 -2.48 20.47 -8.41
CA PHE A 170 -1.56 19.72 -9.25
C PHE A 170 -0.21 19.48 -8.54
N LYS A 171 0.28 20.46 -7.77
CA LYS A 171 1.47 20.29 -6.94
C LYS A 171 1.24 19.19 -5.89
N LEU A 172 0.07 19.12 -5.27
CA LEU A 172 -0.28 18.06 -4.31
C LEU A 172 -0.20 16.66 -4.95
N THR A 173 -0.69 16.50 -6.18
CA THR A 173 -0.54 15.26 -6.97
C THR A 173 0.93 14.91 -7.22
N LEU A 174 1.76 15.88 -7.64
CA LEU A 174 3.19 15.63 -7.86
C LEU A 174 3.92 15.26 -6.57
N ASP A 175 3.54 15.89 -5.45
CA ASP A 175 4.13 15.61 -4.16
C ASP A 175 3.76 14.21 -3.67
N PHE A 176 2.53 13.74 -3.93
CA PHE A 176 2.13 12.36 -3.65
C PHE A 176 2.98 11.37 -4.46
N ILE A 177 3.13 11.62 -5.77
CA ILE A 177 3.95 10.77 -6.65
C ILE A 177 5.40 10.73 -6.15
N ARG A 178 5.96 11.88 -5.74
CA ARG A 178 7.32 11.97 -5.19
C ARG A 178 7.47 11.15 -3.92
N GLU A 179 6.54 11.30 -2.99
CA GLU A 179 6.61 10.70 -1.67
C GLU A 179 6.52 9.18 -1.74
N PHE A 180 5.51 8.66 -2.46
CA PHE A 180 5.20 7.24 -2.49
C PHE A 180 5.89 6.48 -3.64
N LYS A 181 6.57 7.20 -4.54
CA LYS A 181 7.35 6.67 -5.67
C LYS A 181 6.57 5.63 -6.47
N LEU A 182 5.41 6.05 -6.98
CA LEU A 182 4.48 5.16 -7.67
C LEU A 182 5.15 4.58 -8.93
N PRO A 183 5.30 3.24 -9.04
CA PRO A 183 6.04 2.64 -10.15
C PRO A 183 5.24 2.64 -11.46
N THR A 184 3.92 2.58 -11.35
CA THR A 184 3.00 2.43 -12.48
C THR A 184 1.75 3.27 -12.26
N ILE A 185 1.33 4.01 -13.29
CA ILE A 185 0.12 4.83 -13.31
C ILE A 185 -0.71 4.43 -14.53
N LEU A 186 -1.96 4.04 -14.31
CA LEU A 186 -2.99 3.89 -15.35
C LEU A 186 -3.69 5.23 -15.54
N SER A 187 -3.37 5.90 -16.64
CA SER A 187 -3.85 7.24 -16.96
C SER A 187 -5.22 7.19 -17.63
N CYS A 188 -6.29 7.37 -16.86
CA CYS A 188 -7.70 7.31 -17.31
C CYS A 188 -8.26 8.69 -17.68
N GLN A 189 -7.41 9.63 -18.06
CA GLN A 189 -7.77 11.01 -18.34
C GLN A 189 -7.11 11.51 -19.63
N CYS A 190 -7.93 11.80 -20.63
CA CYS A 190 -7.48 12.44 -21.86
C CYS A 190 -7.58 13.97 -21.73
N PHE A 191 -6.86 14.54 -20.75
CA PHE A 191 -6.90 15.97 -20.51
C PHE A 191 -6.29 16.75 -21.68
N ARG A 192 -7.06 17.69 -22.22
CA ARG A 192 -6.62 18.63 -23.26
C ARG A 192 -6.78 20.05 -22.69
N PRO A 193 -5.72 20.64 -22.10
CA PRO A 193 -5.82 21.92 -21.39
C PRO A 193 -6.39 23.04 -22.27
N PHE A 194 -6.11 22.99 -23.57
CA PHE A 194 -6.48 24.03 -24.53
C PHE A 194 -7.93 23.98 -25.04
N GLN A 195 -8.77 23.07 -24.54
CA GLN A 195 -10.14 22.88 -25.04
C GLN A 195 -11.25 23.24 -24.04
N HIS A 196 -10.91 23.59 -22.80
CA HIS A 196 -11.92 23.87 -21.77
C HIS A 196 -11.65 25.18 -21.03
N GLU A 197 -12.49 26.18 -21.31
CA GLU A 197 -12.54 27.48 -20.61
C GLU A 197 -12.52 27.34 -19.08
N ARG A 198 -13.14 26.27 -18.56
CA ARG A 198 -13.16 25.91 -17.14
C ARG A 198 -11.77 25.79 -16.51
N TRP A 199 -10.82 25.17 -17.20
CA TRP A 199 -9.49 24.88 -16.66
C TRP A 199 -8.46 25.99 -16.91
N GLY A 200 -8.86 27.02 -17.68
CA GLY A 200 -7.99 28.14 -18.02
C GLY A 200 -6.70 27.73 -18.75
N SER A 201 -5.70 28.60 -18.73
CA SER A 201 -4.38 28.36 -19.34
C SER A 201 -3.41 27.77 -18.32
N PHE A 202 -3.63 26.51 -17.91
CA PHE A 202 -2.66 25.79 -17.06
C PHE A 202 -1.72 24.94 -17.93
N ASN A 203 -0.41 25.12 -17.75
CA ASN A 203 0.62 24.36 -18.44
C ASN A 203 1.73 23.94 -17.47
N HIS A 204 2.07 22.65 -17.49
CA HIS A 204 3.15 22.07 -16.70
C HIS A 204 3.71 20.85 -17.43
N GLY A 205 5.04 20.69 -17.48
CA GLY A 205 5.70 19.63 -18.25
C GLY A 205 5.22 18.20 -17.89
N MET A 206 4.94 17.97 -16.61
CA MET A 206 4.40 16.69 -16.13
C MET A 206 2.98 16.37 -16.59
N LEU A 207 2.16 17.36 -16.99
CA LEU A 207 0.80 17.08 -17.46
C LEU A 207 0.83 16.17 -18.68
N GLN A 208 1.70 16.43 -19.64
CA GLN A 208 1.77 15.64 -20.87
C GLN A 208 2.23 14.20 -20.62
N LYS A 209 3.07 14.00 -19.59
CA LYS A 209 3.57 12.68 -19.18
C LYS A 209 2.52 11.88 -18.40
N LEU A 210 1.71 12.56 -17.59
CA LEU A 210 0.67 11.92 -16.77
C LEU A 210 -0.63 11.71 -17.54
N CYS A 211 -0.95 12.57 -18.52
CA CYS A 211 -2.19 12.50 -19.28
C CYS A 211 -2.12 11.49 -20.41
N SER A 212 -3.22 10.76 -20.61
CA SER A 212 -3.33 9.85 -21.72
C SER A 212 -3.87 10.51 -22.99
N ARG A 213 -3.83 9.78 -24.09
CA ARG A 213 -4.43 10.14 -25.37
C ARG A 213 -5.18 8.93 -25.94
N MET A 214 -6.32 9.17 -26.57
CA MET A 214 -7.16 8.10 -27.13
C MET A 214 -6.42 7.18 -28.11
N ASP A 215 -5.57 7.74 -28.98
CA ASP A 215 -4.76 6.98 -29.96
C ASP A 215 -3.79 6.02 -29.27
N ARG A 216 -3.23 6.41 -28.12
CA ARG A 216 -2.33 5.58 -27.33
C ARG A 216 -3.09 4.54 -26.51
N ALA A 217 -4.23 4.92 -25.94
CA ALA A 217 -5.09 4.02 -25.18
C ALA A 217 -5.69 2.90 -26.05
N GLN A 218 -6.10 3.22 -27.28
CA GLN A 218 -6.58 2.22 -28.26
C GLN A 218 -5.52 1.19 -28.64
N ARG A 219 -4.24 1.57 -28.56
CA ARG A 219 -3.10 0.67 -28.80
C ARG A 219 -2.55 0.06 -27.51
N GLN A 220 -3.21 0.29 -26.37
CA GLN A 220 -2.78 -0.15 -25.04
C GLN A 220 -1.30 0.15 -24.77
N MET A 221 -0.88 1.37 -25.12
CA MET A 221 0.51 1.77 -25.05
C MET A 221 0.94 2.11 -23.62
N VAL A 222 2.13 1.65 -23.26
CA VAL A 222 2.84 2.05 -22.05
C VAL A 222 3.99 2.96 -22.45
N SER A 223 4.13 4.11 -21.79
CA SER A 223 5.35 4.92 -21.84
C SER A 223 5.97 5.00 -20.48
N GLY A 224 7.30 4.92 -20.41
CA GLY A 224 7.99 5.31 -19.19
C GLY A 224 8.50 6.75 -19.23
N PHE A 225 8.72 7.32 -18.05
CA PHE A 225 9.44 8.58 -17.88
C PHE A 225 10.12 8.64 -16.52
N SER A 226 11.24 9.37 -16.44
CA SER A 226 11.88 9.69 -15.16
C SER A 226 11.15 10.84 -14.47
N PHE A 227 10.85 10.65 -13.18
CA PHE A 227 10.36 11.69 -12.29
C PHE A 227 11.31 11.78 -11.10
N GLU A 228 12.14 12.82 -11.09
CA GLU A 228 13.21 13.01 -10.11
C GLU A 228 14.14 11.79 -10.01
N ASN A 229 14.09 11.04 -8.91
CA ASN A 229 14.98 9.92 -8.62
C ASN A 229 14.37 8.53 -8.90
N HIS A 230 13.21 8.45 -9.56
CA HIS A 230 12.58 7.18 -9.91
C HIS A 230 11.96 7.20 -11.30
N TYR A 231 11.69 6.00 -11.82
CA TYR A 231 11.09 5.78 -13.13
C TYR A 231 9.63 5.37 -12.97
N ILE A 232 8.75 5.96 -13.77
CA ILE A 232 7.31 5.71 -13.73
C ILE A 232 6.86 5.18 -15.07
N HIS A 233 6.11 4.09 -15.07
CA HIS A 233 5.40 3.57 -16.24
C HIS A 233 3.99 4.15 -16.28
N SER A 234 3.67 4.90 -17.33
CA SER A 234 2.32 5.36 -17.61
C SER A 234 1.66 4.46 -18.65
N VAL A 235 0.64 3.72 -18.21
CA VAL A 235 -0.26 2.94 -19.07
C VAL A 235 -1.35 3.87 -19.58
N SER A 236 -1.48 3.96 -20.90
CA SER A 236 -2.47 4.82 -21.55
C SER A 236 -3.86 4.20 -21.49
N ALA A 237 -4.83 4.93 -20.94
CA ALA A 237 -6.24 4.56 -20.92
C ALA A 237 -7.12 5.79 -21.22
N PHE A 238 -8.42 5.67 -21.00
CA PHE A 238 -9.37 6.77 -21.15
C PHE A 238 -10.41 6.74 -20.05
N HIS A 239 -11.09 7.87 -19.89
CA HIS A 239 -12.05 8.05 -18.82
C HIS A 239 -13.28 7.16 -19.04
N PRO A 240 -13.77 6.40 -18.03
CA PRO A 240 -14.94 5.54 -18.18
C PRO A 240 -16.19 6.29 -18.68
N ALA A 241 -16.30 7.59 -18.36
CA ALA A 241 -17.37 8.45 -18.87
C ALA A 241 -17.50 8.46 -20.41
N LYS A 242 -16.45 8.08 -21.16
CA LYS A 242 -16.52 7.94 -22.62
C LYS A 242 -17.60 6.94 -23.03
N PHE A 243 -17.56 5.71 -22.55
CA PHE A 243 -18.59 4.73 -22.91
C PHE A 243 -19.80 4.76 -21.96
N LEU A 244 -19.72 5.37 -20.77
CA LEU A 244 -20.89 5.43 -19.88
C LEU A 244 -21.97 6.39 -20.38
N ARG A 245 -21.63 7.42 -21.18
CA ARG A 245 -22.58 8.33 -21.80
C ARG A 245 -23.40 7.62 -22.91
N LYS A 246 -24.56 8.19 -23.28
CA LYS A 246 -25.56 7.53 -24.14
C LYS A 246 -25.25 7.57 -25.65
N ASP A 247 -24.35 8.45 -26.09
CA ASP A 247 -24.25 8.87 -27.50
C ASP A 247 -22.94 8.47 -28.22
N GLU A 248 -22.31 7.34 -27.83
CA GLU A 248 -21.10 6.85 -28.49
C GLU A 248 -21.41 5.58 -29.31
N ASP A 249 -21.25 5.68 -30.64
CA ASP A 249 -21.53 4.58 -31.59
C ASP A 249 -20.68 3.32 -31.29
N ASN A 250 -19.49 3.49 -30.70
CA ASN A 250 -18.54 2.43 -30.38
C ASN A 250 -18.49 2.08 -28.88
N LYS A 251 -19.58 2.33 -28.15
CA LYS A 251 -19.65 2.14 -26.69
C LYS A 251 -19.20 0.76 -26.20
N LEU A 252 -19.60 -0.31 -26.90
CA LEU A 252 -19.26 -1.67 -26.49
C LEU A 252 -17.77 -1.95 -26.66
N GLU A 253 -17.20 -1.60 -27.82
CA GLU A 253 -15.77 -1.78 -28.12
C GLU A 253 -14.89 -1.00 -27.13
N LEU A 254 -15.26 0.25 -26.82
CA LEU A 254 -14.56 1.06 -25.83
C LEU A 254 -14.66 0.45 -24.43
N LYS A 255 -15.83 -0.07 -24.04
CA LYS A 255 -15.99 -0.76 -22.75
C LYS A 255 -15.09 -1.99 -22.68
N GLU A 256 -15.10 -2.82 -23.70
CA GLU A 256 -14.30 -4.05 -23.77
C GLU A 256 -12.80 -3.75 -23.73
N LEU A 257 -12.35 -2.75 -24.48
CA LEU A 257 -10.96 -2.30 -24.47
C LEU A 257 -10.51 -1.82 -23.08
N LEU A 258 -11.33 -1.03 -22.39
CA LEU A 258 -10.98 -0.55 -21.05
C LEU A 258 -11.01 -1.70 -20.04
N CYS A 259 -12.05 -2.55 -20.07
CA CYS A 259 -12.12 -3.76 -19.24
C CYS A 259 -10.91 -4.67 -19.44
N SER A 260 -10.49 -4.89 -20.69
CA SER A 260 -9.29 -5.68 -21.02
C SER A 260 -8.03 -5.06 -20.40
N THR A 261 -7.82 -3.75 -20.59
CA THR A 261 -6.70 -3.03 -19.98
C THR A 261 -6.67 -3.16 -18.46
N PHE A 262 -7.82 -3.02 -17.79
CA PHE A 262 -7.92 -3.20 -16.33
C PHE A 262 -7.61 -4.63 -15.91
N ARG A 263 -8.16 -5.63 -16.58
CA ARG A 263 -7.91 -7.05 -16.26
C ARG A 263 -6.44 -7.41 -16.41
N SER A 264 -5.81 -7.08 -17.54
CA SER A 264 -4.39 -7.34 -17.76
C SER A 264 -3.50 -6.71 -16.68
N LEU A 265 -3.86 -5.52 -16.21
CA LEU A 265 -3.05 -4.76 -15.25
C LEU A 265 -3.29 -5.18 -13.79
N PHE A 266 -4.53 -5.52 -13.41
CA PHE A 266 -4.92 -5.75 -12.01
C PHE A 266 -5.16 -7.21 -11.63
N GLU A 267 -5.47 -8.12 -12.57
CA GLU A 267 -5.59 -9.56 -12.25
C GLU A 267 -4.30 -10.15 -11.64
N PRO A 268 -3.09 -9.83 -12.14
CA PRO A 268 -1.85 -10.26 -11.49
C PRO A 268 -1.73 -9.76 -10.04
N CYS A 269 -2.17 -8.53 -9.77
CA CYS A 269 -2.17 -7.94 -8.43
C CYS A 269 -3.15 -8.67 -7.49
N ALA A 270 -4.36 -8.97 -7.98
CA ALA A 270 -5.37 -9.71 -7.22
C ALA A 270 -4.89 -11.13 -6.87
N ALA A 271 -4.35 -11.84 -7.87
CA ALA A 271 -3.77 -13.17 -7.68
C ALA A 271 -2.63 -13.15 -6.65
N TRP A 272 -1.73 -12.16 -6.74
CA TRP A 272 -0.65 -11.98 -5.78
C TRP A 272 -1.18 -11.71 -4.36
N ARG A 273 -2.14 -10.79 -4.20
CA ARG A 273 -2.72 -10.44 -2.91
C ARG A 273 -3.39 -11.64 -2.26
N ASN A 274 -4.17 -12.41 -3.02
CA ASN A 274 -4.84 -13.60 -2.50
C ASN A 274 -3.82 -14.64 -2.02
N LYS A 275 -2.74 -14.87 -2.78
CA LYS A 275 -1.64 -15.75 -2.36
C LYS A 275 -0.95 -15.23 -1.10
N TYR A 276 -0.74 -13.92 -0.98
CA TYR A 276 -0.18 -13.29 0.20
C TYR A 276 -1.07 -13.49 1.43
N SER A 277 -2.37 -13.24 1.32
CA SER A 277 -3.34 -13.44 2.41
C SER A 277 -3.37 -14.89 2.88
N MET A 278 -3.43 -15.86 1.97
CA MET A 278 -3.39 -17.29 2.32
C MET A 278 -2.09 -17.67 3.06
N LYS A 279 -0.94 -17.11 2.64
CA LYS A 279 0.34 -17.34 3.33
C LYS A 279 0.33 -16.75 4.74
N LEU A 280 -0.26 -15.56 4.91
CA LEU A 280 -0.35 -14.88 6.19
C LEU A 280 -1.27 -15.64 7.16
N GLU A 281 -2.45 -16.06 6.70
CA GLU A 281 -3.39 -16.88 7.48
C GLU A 281 -2.75 -18.18 7.94
N LYS A 282 -2.10 -18.91 7.03
CA LYS A 282 -1.37 -20.13 7.38
C LYS A 282 -0.29 -19.89 8.44
N SER A 283 0.49 -18.81 8.29
CA SER A 283 1.51 -18.46 9.28
C SER A 283 0.92 -18.08 10.63
N LEU A 284 -0.23 -17.39 10.65
CA LEU A 284 -0.95 -17.04 11.87
C LEU A 284 -1.50 -18.29 12.57
N ASP A 285 -2.05 -19.24 11.82
CA ASP A 285 -2.54 -20.52 12.35
C ASP A 285 -1.41 -21.34 12.97
N GLU A 286 -0.27 -21.47 12.28
CA GLU A 286 0.92 -22.16 12.79
C GLU A 286 1.45 -21.53 14.09
N LYS A 287 1.51 -20.19 14.14
CA LYS A 287 1.90 -19.46 15.35
C LYS A 287 0.89 -19.66 16.47
N SER A 288 -0.40 -19.61 16.16
CA SER A 288 -1.49 -19.82 17.12
C SER A 288 -1.45 -21.23 17.72
N GLN A 289 -1.21 -22.26 16.90
CA GLN A 289 -1.00 -23.63 17.35
C GLN A 289 0.25 -23.76 18.22
N SER A 290 1.35 -23.09 17.84
CA SER A 290 2.59 -23.09 18.63
C SER A 290 2.38 -22.46 20.02
N ILE A 291 1.63 -21.36 20.10
CA ILE A 291 1.27 -20.71 21.36
C ILE A 291 0.40 -21.64 22.23
N LYS A 292 -0.60 -22.29 21.63
CA LYS A 292 -1.46 -23.24 22.37
C LYS A 292 -0.65 -24.40 22.97
N SER A 293 0.23 -25.01 22.17
CA SER A 293 1.12 -26.07 22.64
C SER A 293 2.03 -25.60 23.78
N LEU A 294 2.56 -24.38 23.70
CA LEU A 294 3.36 -23.80 24.77
C LEU A 294 2.56 -23.59 26.06
N ILE A 295 1.32 -23.11 25.95
CA ILE A 295 0.41 -22.95 27.11
C ILE A 295 0.15 -24.31 27.78
N GLU A 296 -0.12 -25.36 27.00
CA GLU A 296 -0.32 -26.72 27.51
C GLU A 296 0.93 -27.25 28.24
N GLN A 297 2.11 -27.06 27.67
CA GLN A 297 3.39 -27.43 28.30
C GLN A 297 3.62 -26.69 29.63
N LEU A 298 3.32 -25.38 29.67
CA LEU A 298 3.42 -24.59 30.90
C LEU A 298 2.43 -25.06 31.97
N GLN A 299 1.21 -25.41 31.58
CA GLN A 299 0.21 -25.97 32.51
C GLN A 299 0.65 -27.33 33.06
N GLN A 300 1.21 -28.20 32.23
CA GLN A 300 1.75 -29.48 32.66
C GLN A 300 2.93 -29.30 33.61
N SER A 301 3.91 -28.45 33.26
CA SER A 301 5.06 -28.16 34.11
C SER A 301 4.65 -27.57 35.47
N LYS A 302 3.62 -26.71 35.49
CA LYS A 302 3.02 -26.20 36.73
C LYS A 302 2.42 -27.33 37.57
N ALA A 303 1.64 -28.23 36.97
CA ALA A 303 1.04 -29.35 37.68
C ALA A 303 2.10 -30.29 38.29
N GLU A 304 3.16 -30.59 37.54
CA GLU A 304 4.31 -31.37 38.04
C GLU A 304 5.00 -30.67 39.21
N TYR A 305 5.20 -29.36 39.12
CA TYR A 305 5.77 -28.56 40.19
C TYR A 305 4.89 -28.60 41.47
N ASP A 306 3.58 -28.44 41.32
CA ASP A 306 2.63 -28.50 42.42
C ASP A 306 2.63 -29.88 43.09
N GLU A 307 2.74 -30.97 42.31
CA GLU A 307 2.87 -32.33 42.84
C GLU A 307 4.16 -32.52 43.66
N ILE A 308 5.30 -32.05 43.15
CA ILE A 308 6.58 -32.08 43.88
C ILE A 308 6.46 -31.34 45.20
N LEU A 309 5.78 -30.18 45.20
CA LEU A 309 5.58 -29.35 46.38
C LEU A 309 4.69 -30.06 47.42
N MET A 310 3.63 -30.74 46.98
CA MET A 310 2.77 -31.58 47.83
C MET A 310 3.52 -32.76 48.44
N ARG A 311 4.28 -33.52 47.63
CA ARG A 311 5.11 -34.64 48.12
C ARG A 311 6.11 -34.18 49.17
N ARG A 312 6.74 -33.02 48.98
CA ARG A 312 7.66 -32.42 49.96
C ARG A 312 6.96 -32.07 51.27
N ARG A 313 5.77 -31.48 51.22
CA ARG A 313 4.96 -31.18 52.43
C ARG A 313 4.64 -32.46 53.21
N LEU A 314 4.20 -33.52 52.52
CA LEU A 314 3.91 -34.82 53.13
C LEU A 314 5.15 -35.43 53.82
N LEU A 315 6.32 -35.35 53.20
CA LEU A 315 7.59 -35.81 53.78
C LEU A 315 8.02 -35.00 55.01
N CYS A 316 7.80 -33.69 55.03
CA CYS A 316 8.07 -32.87 56.21
C CYS A 316 7.11 -33.18 57.36
N MET A 317 5.84 -33.47 57.08
CA MET A 317 4.86 -33.87 58.10
C MET A 317 5.15 -35.24 58.71
N SER A 318 5.72 -36.18 57.95
CA SER A 318 6.11 -37.50 58.47
C SER A 318 7.42 -37.49 59.27
N ARG A 319 8.34 -36.54 59.01
CA ARG A 319 9.60 -36.38 59.77
C ARG A 319 9.45 -35.71 61.14
N ASN A 320 8.38 -34.97 61.40
CA ASN A 320 8.11 -34.39 62.71
C ASN A 320 7.68 -35.41 63.80
N ARG A 321 7.84 -36.72 63.55
CA ARG A 321 7.79 -37.77 64.60
C ARG A 321 9.17 -38.34 64.97
N GLY A 322 10.27 -37.83 64.43
CA GLY A 322 11.60 -38.27 64.86
C GLY A 322 12.75 -37.52 64.18
N HIS A 323 13.33 -36.59 64.93
CA HIS A 323 14.64 -35.96 64.75
C HIS A 323 14.84 -34.95 63.60
N SER A 324 15.33 -33.78 64.04
CA SER A 324 15.70 -32.58 63.29
C SER A 324 16.85 -32.85 62.31
N ILE A 325 16.68 -32.50 61.04
CA ILE A 325 17.78 -32.36 60.08
C ILE A 325 17.58 -31.06 59.29
N THR A 326 18.55 -30.17 59.43
CA THR A 326 18.73 -28.91 58.69
C THR A 326 18.94 -29.18 57.20
N ALA A 327 18.13 -28.55 56.34
CA ALA A 327 18.25 -28.66 54.88
C ALA A 327 18.73 -27.34 54.28
N GLU A 328 19.83 -27.40 53.52
CA GLU A 328 20.32 -26.29 52.68
C GLU A 328 19.37 -26.01 51.50
N PRO A 329 19.26 -24.73 51.05
CA PRO A 329 18.42 -24.36 49.92
C PRO A 329 19.14 -24.61 48.59
N ARG A 330 18.55 -25.43 47.70
CA ARG A 330 19.03 -25.60 46.32
C ARG A 330 18.47 -24.53 45.38
N ASP A 331 19.40 -23.97 44.61
CA ASP A 331 19.37 -22.89 43.63
C ASP A 331 18.53 -23.19 42.37
N ASN A 332 17.22 -23.45 42.53
CA ASN A 332 16.31 -23.76 41.41
C ASN A 332 15.66 -22.52 40.77
N ARG A 333 15.89 -21.31 41.31
CA ARG A 333 15.39 -20.05 40.70
C ARG A 333 16.13 -19.72 39.40
N LYS A 334 17.38 -20.20 39.25
CA LYS A 334 18.22 -19.93 38.08
C LYS A 334 17.66 -20.52 36.78
N LYS A 335 17.19 -21.78 36.81
CA LYS A 335 16.66 -22.46 35.62
C LYS A 335 15.36 -21.87 35.08
N GLY A 336 14.48 -21.38 35.96
CA GLY A 336 13.25 -20.72 35.53
C GLY A 336 13.50 -19.36 34.88
N GLY A 337 14.45 -18.59 35.42
CA GLY A 337 14.85 -17.30 34.85
C GLY A 337 15.59 -17.43 33.51
N GLU A 338 16.42 -18.47 33.34
CA GLU A 338 17.16 -18.73 32.10
C GLU A 338 16.22 -19.10 30.93
N LEU A 339 15.16 -19.90 31.17
CA LEU A 339 14.12 -20.20 30.17
C LEU A 339 13.33 -18.96 29.73
N ILE A 340 13.05 -18.03 30.66
CA ILE A 340 12.34 -16.78 30.35
C ILE A 340 13.27 -15.80 29.60
N ALA A 341 14.55 -15.74 29.94
CA ALA A 341 15.53 -14.88 29.27
C ALA A 341 15.84 -15.35 27.83
N GLU A 342 15.86 -16.66 27.59
CA GLU A 342 16.02 -17.24 26.25
C GLU A 342 14.81 -16.93 25.34
N LEU A 343 13.61 -16.87 25.92
CA LEU A 343 12.37 -16.45 25.26
C LEU A 343 12.31 -14.94 24.94
N TRP A 344 13.03 -14.09 25.68
CA TRP A 344 13.02 -12.62 25.51
C TRP A 344 14.11 -12.10 24.56
N SER A 345 15.03 -12.96 24.14
CA SER A 345 16.14 -12.64 23.24
C SER A 345 15.74 -12.59 21.75
N THR A 346 14.57 -13.12 21.38
CA THR A 346 14.09 -13.12 19.99
C THR A 346 13.25 -11.88 19.69
N LYS A 347 13.94 -10.86 19.17
CA LYS A 347 13.45 -9.59 18.57
C LYS A 347 11.93 -9.58 18.28
N THR A 348 11.14 -9.12 19.24
CA THR A 348 9.73 -8.78 19.04
C THR A 348 9.57 -7.27 19.19
N PRO A 349 8.94 -6.58 18.22
CA PRO A 349 8.79 -5.12 18.29
C PRO A 349 7.83 -4.72 19.43
N GLU A 350 8.22 -3.71 20.21
CA GLU A 350 7.59 -3.30 21.47
C GLU A 350 6.08 -3.01 21.40
N LYS A 351 5.53 -2.71 20.21
CA LYS A 351 4.08 -2.52 20.02
C LYS A 351 3.26 -3.80 20.19
N SER A 352 3.77 -4.96 19.79
CA SER A 352 3.04 -6.23 19.95
C SER A 352 2.99 -6.74 21.39
N LEU A 353 3.78 -6.14 22.28
CA LEU A 353 3.90 -6.53 23.69
C LEU A 353 2.78 -5.94 24.56
N HIS A 354 2.20 -4.80 24.16
CA HIS A 354 1.13 -4.17 24.93
C HIS A 354 -0.18 -4.94 24.77
N ASP A 355 -0.54 -5.29 23.53
CA ASP A 355 -1.76 -6.04 23.22
C ASP A 355 -1.74 -7.45 23.83
N LEU A 356 -0.58 -8.10 23.86
CA LEU A 356 -0.40 -9.42 24.48
C LEU A 356 -0.46 -9.37 26.01
N LYS A 357 0.07 -8.32 26.63
CA LYS A 357 -0.05 -8.11 28.09
C LYS A 357 -1.50 -7.89 28.49
N ASP A 358 -2.26 -7.13 27.70
CA ASP A 358 -3.67 -6.87 27.99
C ASP A 358 -4.53 -8.12 27.73
N LEU A 359 -4.21 -8.93 26.72
CA LEU A 359 -4.85 -10.23 26.48
C LEU A 359 -4.60 -11.22 27.64
N VAL A 360 -3.35 -11.34 28.10
CA VAL A 360 -2.96 -12.22 29.21
C VAL A 360 -3.58 -11.78 30.53
N LYS A 361 -3.66 -10.47 30.80
CA LYS A 361 -4.35 -9.95 32.00
C LYS A 361 -5.85 -10.21 31.96
N ARG A 362 -6.45 -10.20 30.77
CA ARG A 362 -7.89 -10.39 30.59
C ARG A 362 -8.31 -11.85 30.73
N GLU A 363 -7.48 -12.79 30.26
CA GLU A 363 -7.74 -14.23 30.38
C GLU A 363 -7.23 -14.85 31.69
N TYR A 364 -6.19 -14.27 32.31
CA TYR A 364 -5.55 -14.81 33.52
C TYR A 364 -5.30 -13.72 34.57
N PRO A 365 -6.34 -13.24 35.28
CA PRO A 365 -6.23 -12.10 36.19
C PRO A 365 -5.24 -12.30 37.36
N TRP A 366 -4.91 -13.55 37.69
CA TRP A 366 -3.97 -13.92 38.75
C TRP A 366 -2.49 -13.88 38.35
N ILE A 367 -2.17 -13.52 37.09
CA ILE A 367 -0.78 -13.39 36.59
C ILE A 367 -0.27 -11.94 36.71
N SER A 368 -0.97 -11.08 37.44
CA SER A 368 -0.53 -9.70 37.74
C SER A 368 0.61 -9.65 38.76
#